data_AF-A0A967LDT5-F1
#
_entry.id   AF-A0A967LDT5-F1
#
_cell.length_a   1.000
_cell.length_b   1.000
_cell.length_c   1.000
_cell.angle_alpha   90.00
_cell.angle_beta   90.00
_cell.angle_gamma   90.00
#
_symmetry.space_group_name_H-M   'P 1'
#
loop_
_entity.id
_entity.type
_entity.pdbx_description
1 polymer ?
#
loop_
_entity_poly.entity_id
_entity_poly.type
_entity_poly.pdbx_seq_one_letter_code
_entity_poly.pdbx_strand_id
1 'polypeptide(L)'
;DVKHTIYECPLDLRRDKIDRLVVDHLGIDSPTPDLADWEDFVERVVNPKHSVDIAVVGKYIELHDAYKSIYESLTHAGASHYTKVNIIRVDAEAIEQHGARHVIGEVD
;
A
#
# COMPACT_ATOMS: atom_id res chain seq x y z
N ASP A 1 -4.72 13.92 8.32
CA ASP A 1 -4.85 12.87 7.29
C ASP A 1 -3.91 13.13 6.14
N VAL A 2 -3.32 12.05 5.63
CA VAL A 2 -2.55 12.03 4.39
C VAL A 2 -3.50 12.13 3.19
N LYS A 3 -3.01 12.61 2.05
CA LYS A 3 -3.87 13.00 0.92
C LYS A 3 -4.28 11.83 0.04
N HIS A 4 -3.38 10.86 -0.15
CA HIS A 4 -3.49 9.80 -1.14
C HIS A 4 -3.14 8.42 -0.56
N THR A 5 -2.06 8.31 0.23
CA THR A 5 -1.59 7.03 0.75
C THR A 5 -0.88 7.18 2.10
N ILE A 6 -0.91 6.13 2.92
CA ILE A 6 -0.23 6.09 4.22
C ILE A 6 1.28 6.35 4.11
N TYR A 7 1.88 6.07 2.95
CA TYR A 7 3.31 6.28 2.71
C TYR A 7 3.70 7.77 2.61
N GLU A 8 2.74 8.69 2.49
CA GLU A 8 3.00 10.14 2.57
C GLU A 8 3.30 10.60 4.01
N CYS A 9 2.91 9.81 5.02
CA CYS A 9 3.01 10.20 6.43
C CYS A 9 4.46 10.58 6.85
N PRO A 10 5.51 9.80 6.51
CA PRO A 10 6.89 10.22 6.78
C PRO A 10 7.28 11.56 6.14
N LEU A 11 6.80 11.84 4.93
CA LEU A 11 7.09 13.10 4.22
C LEU A 11 6.39 14.29 4.88
N ASP A 12 5.13 14.11 5.27
CA ASP A 12 4.35 15.13 5.99
C ASP A 12 4.99 15.46 7.35
N LEU A 13 5.37 14.44 8.12
CA LEU A 13 6.05 14.62 9.41
C LEU A 13 7.39 15.36 9.25
N ARG A 14 8.13 15.05 8.18
CA ARG A 14 9.39 15.72 7.86
C ARG A 14 9.18 17.18 7.45
N ARG A 15 8.18 17.46 6.60
CA ARG A 15 7.81 18.83 6.17
C ARG A 15 7.51 19.71 7.38
N ASP A 16 6.78 19.16 8.35
CA ASP A 16 6.38 19.87 9.56
C ASP A 16 7.46 19.83 10.66
N LYS A 17 8.65 19.28 10.34
CA LYS A 17 9.86 19.20 11.19
C LYS A 17 9.66 18.43 12.50
N ILE A 18 8.70 17.51 12.54
CA ILE A 18 8.39 16.70 13.73
C ILE A 18 9.56 15.79 14.09
N ASP A 19 10.22 15.21 13.08
CA ASP A 19 11.44 14.42 13.24
C ASP A 19 12.53 15.22 13.97
N ARG A 20 12.74 16.49 13.59
CA ARG A 20 13.75 17.33 14.23
C ARG A 20 13.40 17.66 15.68
N LEU A 21 12.13 17.98 15.96
CA LEU A 21 11.66 18.23 17.32
C LEU A 21 11.93 17.04 18.25
N VAL A 22 11.71 15.81 17.77
CA VAL A 22 11.97 14.59 18.55
C VAL A 22 13.47 14.41 18.82
N VAL A 23 14.31 14.57 17.79
CA VAL A 23 15.77 14.46 17.90
C VAL A 23 16.34 15.48 18.88
N ASP A 24 15.89 16.75 18.79
CA ASP A 24 16.29 17.83 19.70
C ASP A 24 15.86 17.55 21.14
N HIS A 25 14.61 17.09 21.34
CA HIS A 25 14.09 16.78 22.67
C HIS A 25 14.85 15.64 23.35
N LEU A 26 15.27 14.63 22.57
CA LEU A 26 16.01 13.47 23.07
C LEU A 26 17.53 13.72 23.16
N GLY A 27 18.02 14.89 22.71
CA GLY A 27 19.46 15.19 22.69
C GLY A 27 20.26 14.27 21.77
N ILE A 28 19.64 13.76 20.71
CA ILE A 28 20.30 12.87 19.74
C ILE A 28 21.01 13.73 18.70
N ASP A 29 22.29 13.44 18.43
CA ASP A 29 22.96 14.04 17.27
C ASP A 29 22.64 13.19 16.03
N SER A 30 21.84 13.76 15.13
CA SER A 30 21.43 13.11 13.88
C SER A 30 21.44 14.11 12.73
N PRO A 31 21.99 13.73 11.56
CA PRO A 31 21.82 14.53 10.36
C PRO A 31 20.36 14.55 9.92
N THR A 32 20.03 15.47 9.01
CA THR A 32 18.76 15.43 8.29
C THR A 32 18.72 14.15 7.44
N PRO A 33 17.64 13.36 7.50
CA PRO A 33 17.51 12.18 6.67
C PRO A 33 17.35 12.57 5.19
N ASP A 34 18.00 11.81 4.32
CA ASP A 34 17.71 11.82 2.88
C ASP A 34 16.52 10.89 2.63
N LEU A 35 15.49 11.41 1.98
CA LEU A 35 14.24 10.69 1.70
C LEU A 35 14.02 10.47 0.21
N ALA A 36 15.02 10.70 -0.65
CA ALA A 36 14.87 10.63 -2.11
C ALA A 36 14.25 9.29 -2.58
N ASP A 37 14.71 8.16 -2.06
CA ASP A 37 14.16 6.84 -2.41
C ASP A 37 12.71 6.67 -1.96
N TRP A 38 12.34 7.28 -0.84
CA TRP A 38 10.98 7.24 -0.31
C TRP A 38 10.03 8.16 -1.08
N GLU A 39 10.50 9.35 -1.46
CA GLU A 39 9.79 10.28 -2.33
C GLU A 39 9.49 9.61 -3.69
N ASP A 40 10.48 8.95 -4.29
CA ASP A 40 10.32 8.19 -5.53
C ASP A 40 9.33 7.01 -5.36
N PHE A 41 9.39 6.29 -4.24
CA PHE A 41 8.41 5.25 -3.94
C PHE A 41 6.98 5.79 -3.83
N VAL A 42 6.77 6.88 -3.08
CA VAL A 42 5.46 7.52 -2.94
C VAL A 42 4.95 8.00 -4.30
N GLU A 43 5.82 8.59 -5.11
CA GLU A 43 5.47 9.03 -6.47
C GLU A 43 4.98 7.86 -7.34
N ARG A 44 5.66 6.71 -7.29
CA ARG A 44 5.21 5.51 -8.04
C ARG A 44 3.87 4.96 -7.57
N VAL A 45 3.57 5.07 -6.28
CA VAL A 45 2.29 4.64 -5.70
C VAL A 45 1.16 5.60 -6.11
N VAL A 46 1.42 6.92 -6.05
CA VAL A 46 0.40 7.95 -6.28
C VAL A 46 0.16 8.20 -7.77
N ASN A 47 1.21 8.07 -8.60
CA ASN A 47 1.19 8.33 -10.05
C ASN A 47 1.60 7.09 -10.87
N PRO A 48 0.83 5.98 -10.82
CA PRO A 48 1.10 4.78 -11.61
C PRO A 48 0.84 5.01 -13.10
N LYS A 49 1.58 4.30 -13.96
CA LYS A 49 1.48 4.33 -15.42
C LYS A 49 0.58 3.22 -15.98
N HIS A 50 0.41 2.15 -15.21
CA HIS A 50 -0.36 0.98 -15.59
C HIS A 50 -1.33 0.60 -14.45
N SER A 51 -2.26 -0.31 -14.74
CA SER A 51 -3.13 -0.91 -13.73
C SER A 51 -3.35 -2.39 -14.04
N VAL A 52 -3.48 -3.20 -12.99
CA VAL A 52 -3.86 -4.61 -13.08
C VAL A 52 -4.87 -4.95 -12.00
N ASP A 53 -5.79 -5.85 -12.30
CA ASP A 53 -6.80 -6.35 -11.38
C ASP A 53 -6.35 -7.72 -10.85
N ILE A 54 -6.13 -7.83 -9.53
CA ILE A 54 -5.66 -9.07 -8.90
C ILE A 54 -6.70 -9.54 -7.89
N ALA A 55 -7.23 -10.75 -8.09
CA ALA A 55 -8.09 -11.40 -7.12
C ALA A 55 -7.30 -12.01 -5.96
N VAL A 56 -7.66 -11.64 -4.73
CA VAL A 56 -7.18 -12.27 -3.51
C VAL A 56 -8.35 -13.05 -2.89
N VAL A 57 -8.24 -14.38 -2.96
CA VAL A 57 -9.23 -15.32 -2.44
C VAL A 57 -8.92 -15.66 -0.99
N GLY A 58 -9.87 -15.43 -0.09
CA GLY A 58 -9.68 -15.65 1.34
C GLY A 58 -10.94 -16.16 2.04
N LYS A 59 -10.76 -16.88 3.15
CA LYS A 59 -11.85 -17.37 4.00
C LYS A 59 -12.45 -16.29 4.90
N TYR A 60 -11.66 -15.29 5.28
CA TYR A 60 -12.07 -14.21 6.19
C TYR A 60 -11.98 -12.85 5.51
N ILE A 61 -12.48 -12.77 4.27
CA ILE A 61 -12.27 -11.58 3.43
C ILE A 61 -12.92 -10.30 4.00
N GLU A 62 -13.99 -10.48 4.78
CA GLU A 62 -14.68 -9.43 5.54
C GLU A 62 -13.78 -8.78 6.61
N LEU A 63 -12.83 -9.54 7.16
CA LEU A 63 -11.84 -9.00 8.09
C LEU A 63 -10.64 -8.46 7.31
N HIS A 64 -10.73 -7.21 6.88
CA HIS A 64 -9.70 -6.57 6.05
C HIS A 64 -8.28 -6.65 6.64
N ASP A 65 -8.16 -6.57 7.97
CA ASP A 65 -6.87 -6.60 8.64
C ASP A 65 -6.19 -7.98 8.60
N ALA A 66 -6.96 -9.07 8.42
CA ALA A 66 -6.41 -10.42 8.33
C ALA A 66 -5.46 -10.60 7.12
N TYR A 67 -5.60 -9.74 6.11
CA TYR A 67 -4.84 -9.79 4.87
C TYR A 67 -4.03 -8.51 4.63
N LYS A 68 -3.91 -7.62 5.64
CA LYS A 68 -3.26 -6.31 5.47
C LYS A 68 -1.87 -6.43 4.87
N SER A 69 -1.01 -7.30 5.42
CA SER A 69 0.36 -7.51 4.92
C SER A 69 0.40 -8.03 3.47
N ILE A 70 -0.60 -8.78 3.03
CA ILE A 70 -0.71 -9.25 1.64
C ILE A 70 -1.10 -8.10 0.72
N TYR A 71 -2.01 -7.24 1.13
CA TYR A 71 -2.41 -6.07 0.33
C TYR A 71 -1.28 -5.04 0.21
N GLU A 72 -0.52 -4.83 1.29
CA GLU A 72 0.64 -3.92 1.26
C GLU A 72 1.76 -4.48 0.38
N SER A 73 2.04 -5.79 0.43
CA SER A 73 3.08 -6.38 -0.44
C SER A 73 2.74 -6.27 -1.93
N LEU A 74 1.47 -6.44 -2.29
CA LEU A 74 0.98 -6.20 -3.66
C LEU A 74 1.12 -4.73 -4.07
N THR A 75 0.82 -3.80 -3.17
CA THR A 75 1.04 -2.35 -3.41
C THR A 75 2.51 -2.04 -3.67
N HIS A 76 3.42 -2.62 -2.88
CA HIS A 76 4.87 -2.44 -3.05
C HIS A 76 5.38 -3.04 -4.37
N ALA A 77 4.87 -4.22 -4.74
CA ALA A 77 5.17 -4.84 -6.02
C ALA A 77 4.68 -3.97 -7.19
N GLY A 78 3.45 -3.48 -7.11
CA GLY A 78 2.88 -2.55 -8.09
C GLY A 78 3.71 -1.28 -8.25
N ALA A 79 4.08 -0.64 -7.13
CA ALA A 79 4.92 0.54 -7.13
C ALA A 79 6.27 0.30 -7.84
N SER A 80 6.90 -0.85 -7.62
CA SER A 80 8.15 -1.23 -8.29
C SER A 80 8.04 -1.32 -9.82
N HIS A 81 6.82 -1.48 -10.33
CA HIS A 81 6.49 -1.56 -11.76
C HIS A 81 5.74 -0.34 -12.31
N TYR A 82 5.57 0.74 -11.53
CA TYR A 82 4.69 1.87 -11.89
C TYR A 82 3.26 1.39 -12.22
N THR A 83 2.76 0.40 -11.49
CA THR A 83 1.48 -0.24 -11.74
C THR A 83 0.59 -0.15 -10.51
N LYS A 84 -0.65 0.32 -10.69
CA LYS A 84 -1.69 0.23 -9.67
C LYS A 84 -2.21 -1.20 -9.60
N VAL A 85 -2.10 -1.84 -8.44
CA VAL A 85 -2.76 -3.13 -8.20
C VAL A 85 -4.16 -2.86 -7.62
N ASN A 86 -5.19 -3.16 -8.39
CA ASN A 86 -6.57 -3.14 -7.91
C ASN A 86 -6.89 -4.50 -7.30
N ILE A 87 -6.98 -4.55 -5.97
CA ILE A 87 -7.19 -5.80 -5.25
C ILE A 87 -8.69 -6.13 -5.23
N ILE A 88 -9.07 -7.20 -5.91
CA ILE A 88 -10.42 -7.76 -5.89
C ILE A 88 -10.49 -8.79 -4.77
N ARG A 89 -11.22 -8.45 -3.72
CA ARG A 89 -11.38 -9.29 -2.54
C ARG A 89 -12.46 -10.33 -2.79
N VAL A 90 -12.10 -11.61 -2.73
CA VAL A 90 -13.02 -12.70 -3.06
C VAL A 90 -13.16 -13.66 -1.87
N ASP A 91 -14.41 -13.94 -1.51
CA ASP A 91 -14.74 -14.97 -0.53
C ASP A 91 -14.52 -16.37 -1.15
N ALA A 92 -13.72 -17.19 -0.47
CA ALA A 92 -13.49 -18.57 -0.85
C ALA A 92 -14.79 -19.39 -0.87
N GLU A 93 -15.71 -19.16 0.06
CA GLU A 93 -16.97 -19.92 0.11
C GLU A 93 -17.88 -19.60 -1.09
N ALA A 94 -17.84 -18.36 -1.60
CA ALA A 94 -18.54 -17.98 -2.81
C ALA A 94 -18.03 -18.75 -4.04
N ILE A 95 -16.72 -18.99 -4.11
CA ILE A 95 -16.12 -19.80 -5.20
C ILE A 95 -16.61 -21.24 -5.14
N GLU A 96 -16.69 -21.84 -3.94
CA GLU A 96 -17.18 -23.21 -3.78
C GLU A 96 -18.65 -23.35 -4.21
N GLN A 97 -19.47 -22.35 -3.91
CA GLN A 97 -20.91 -22.37 -4.20
C GLN A 97 -21.25 -22.03 -5.66
N HIS A 98 -20.53 -21.08 -6.26
CA HIS A 98 -20.89 -20.47 -7.55
C HIS A 98 -19.87 -20.74 -8.66
N GLY A 99 -18.72 -21.33 -8.33
CA GLY A 99 -17.64 -21.64 -9.26
C GLY A 99 -16.73 -20.45 -9.55
N ALA A 100 -15.41 -20.71 -9.64
CA ALA A 100 -14.39 -19.68 -9.77
C ALA A 100 -14.60 -18.72 -10.95
N ARG A 101 -15.00 -19.24 -12.12
CA ARG A 101 -15.23 -18.43 -13.32
C ARG A 101 -16.32 -17.38 -13.12
N HIS A 102 -17.34 -17.69 -12.34
CA HIS A 102 -18.45 -16.77 -12.10
C HIS A 102 -18.07 -15.69 -11.08
N VAL A 103 -17.30 -16.07 -10.06
CA VAL A 103 -16.98 -15.19 -8.93
C VAL A 103 -15.79 -14.28 -9.22
N ILE A 104 -14.75 -14.81 -9.85
CA ILE A 104 -13.50 -14.07 -10.12
C ILE A 104 -13.59 -13.30 -11.46
N GLY A 105 -14.39 -13.76 -12.43
CA GLY A 105 -14.57 -13.06 -13.70
C GLY A 105 -13.30 -13.03 -14.56
N GLU A 106 -12.96 -11.84 -15.07
CA GLU A 106 -11.82 -11.57 -15.95
C GLU A 106 -10.76 -10.69 -15.26
N VAL A 107 -10.33 -11.10 -14.06
CA VAL A 107 -9.08 -10.54 -13.50
C VAL A 107 -7.87 -10.97 -14.34
N ASP A 108 -6.79 -10.19 -14.26
CA ASP A 108 -5.55 -10.43 -15.02
C ASP A 108 -4.81 -11.72 -14.58
#